data_AF-A0A2M6YXC9-F1
#
_entry.id   AF-A0A2M6YXC9-F1
#
_cell.length_a   1.000
_cell.length_b   1.000
_cell.length_c   1.000
_cell.angle_alpha   90.00
_cell.angle_beta   90.00
_cell.angle_gamma   90.00
#
_symmetry.space_group_name_H-M   'P 1'
#
loop_
_entity.id
_entity.type
_entity.pdbx_description
1 polymer ?
#
loop_
_entity_poly.entity_id
_entity_poly.type
_entity_poly.pdbx_seq_one_letter_code
_entity_poly.pdbx_strand_id
1 'polypeptide(L)'
;MSCLIFSLDKSHPRLVFLLNGTWSIEPGSRDVPPTEFKRTIPVPSLVDCADPQYDWHSAEYHWYRTSFRVEGKKKHTFLKFDQSQYGTEVWLNGRRVGGSISCYTSHEYRIEDALRENEENVLLVRVGAKSTLPPESAVGKDQEKLTSLWCHSGCVSSRFVERTSS
;
A
#
# COMPACT_ATOMS: atom_id res chain seq x y z
N MET A 1 -19.69 -3.55 0.67
CA MET A 1 -19.94 -3.60 2.13
C MET A 1 -18.64 -3.29 2.83
N SER A 2 -18.49 -2.07 3.35
CA SER A 2 -17.27 -1.63 4.07
C SER A 2 -17.34 -2.14 5.50
N CYS A 3 -16.31 -2.87 5.96
CA CYS A 3 -16.23 -3.41 7.31
C CYS A 3 -15.52 -2.38 8.20
N LEU A 4 -16.30 -1.62 8.98
CA LEU A 4 -15.80 -0.71 10.01
C LEU A 4 -15.41 -1.55 11.24
N ILE A 5 -14.12 -1.69 11.50
CA ILE A 5 -13.64 -2.29 12.76
C ILE A 5 -13.38 -1.16 13.75
N PHE A 6 -14.26 -1.04 14.75
CA PHE A 6 -14.05 -0.17 15.90
C PHE A 6 -13.01 -0.82 16.83
N SER A 7 -11.83 -0.22 16.97
CA SER A 7 -10.87 -0.62 18.00
C SER A 7 -11.31 -0.05 19.35
N LEU A 8 -11.56 -0.94 20.32
CA LEU A 8 -12.02 -0.63 21.68
C LEU A 8 -10.92 0.08 22.51
N ASP A 9 -10.82 1.39 22.39
CA ASP A 9 -10.41 2.28 23.48
C ASP A 9 -11.61 3.16 23.81
N LYS A 10 -12.20 2.97 25.00
CA LYS A 10 -13.42 3.66 25.44
C LYS A 10 -13.24 5.18 25.60
N SER A 11 -12.00 5.68 25.60
CA SER A 11 -11.70 7.10 25.87
C SER A 11 -11.48 7.94 24.61
N HIS A 12 -10.99 7.33 23.52
CA HIS A 12 -10.69 8.01 22.25
C HIS A 12 -11.01 7.08 21.07
N PRO A 13 -12.24 7.12 20.52
CA PRO A 13 -12.59 6.23 19.41
C PRO A 13 -11.73 6.58 18.19
N ARG A 14 -10.82 5.66 17.83
CA ARG A 14 -10.11 5.66 16.55
C ARG A 14 -11.02 5.00 15.52
N LEU A 15 -11.46 5.74 14.50
CA LEU A 15 -12.14 5.12 13.36
C LEU A 15 -11.08 4.52 12.44
N VAL A 16 -11.13 3.21 12.26
CA VAL A 16 -10.24 2.49 11.36
C VAL A 16 -11.07 2.03 10.17
N PHE A 17 -10.69 2.50 9.00
CA PHE A 17 -11.30 2.06 7.74
C PHE A 17 -10.33 1.09 7.08
N LEU A 18 -10.74 -0.16 6.88
CA LEU A 18 -9.91 -1.11 6.16
C LEU A 18 -10.00 -0.82 4.67
N LEU A 19 -8.85 -0.61 4.03
CA LEU A 19 -8.75 -0.51 2.57
C LEU A 19 -8.47 -1.87 1.93
N ASN A 20 -8.60 -2.95 2.70
CA ASN A 20 -8.53 -4.32 2.19
C ASN A 20 -9.68 -4.58 1.20
N GLY A 21 -9.40 -5.38 0.18
CA GLY A 21 -10.34 -5.65 -0.90
C GLY A 21 -9.63 -5.81 -2.23
N THR A 22 -10.36 -5.68 -3.34
CA THR A 22 -9.78 -5.81 -4.67
C THR A 22 -9.14 -4.50 -5.10
N TRP A 23 -7.83 -4.53 -5.35
CA TRP A 23 -7.06 -3.41 -5.87
C TRP A 23 -6.73 -3.66 -7.32
N SER A 24 -6.50 -2.61 -8.09
CA SER A 24 -5.93 -2.72 -9.42
C SER A 24 -4.40 -2.79 -9.32
N ILE A 25 -3.75 -3.60 -10.15
CA ILE A 25 -2.30 -3.73 -10.21
C ILE A 25 -1.80 -3.68 -11.65
N GLU A 26 -0.66 -3.04 -11.88
CA GLU A 26 0.01 -3.04 -13.18
C GLU A 26 1.52 -2.86 -13.01
N PRO A 27 2.38 -3.60 -13.74
CA PRO A 27 3.80 -3.32 -13.79
C PRO A 27 4.07 -1.96 -14.46
N GLY A 28 5.12 -1.26 -14.04
CA GLY A 28 5.46 0.03 -14.63
C GLY A 28 6.89 0.48 -14.38
N SER A 29 7.19 1.70 -14.81
CA SER A 29 8.48 2.35 -14.57
C SER A 29 8.51 2.99 -13.18
N ARG A 30 9.71 3.43 -12.76
CA ARG A 30 9.89 4.18 -11.52
C ARG A 30 9.03 5.44 -11.51
N ASP A 31 9.25 6.35 -12.46
CA ASP A 31 8.75 7.73 -12.31
C ASP A 31 7.37 7.97 -12.92
N VAL A 32 6.92 7.06 -13.78
CA VAL A 32 5.68 7.22 -14.54
C VAL A 32 4.69 6.13 -14.13
N PRO A 33 3.55 6.48 -13.50
CA PRO A 33 2.51 5.52 -13.23
C PRO A 33 1.85 5.04 -14.53
N PRO A 34 1.38 3.80 -14.58
CA PRO A 34 0.69 3.27 -15.75
C PRO A 34 -0.65 4.00 -15.95
N THR A 35 -0.97 4.28 -17.22
CA THR A 35 -2.23 4.94 -17.60
C THR A 35 -3.43 3.99 -17.51
N GLU A 36 -3.19 2.70 -17.69
CA GLU A 36 -4.20 1.65 -17.68
C GLU A 36 -3.84 0.59 -16.65
N PHE A 37 -4.84 0.11 -15.91
CA PHE A 37 -4.68 -1.03 -15.02
C PHE A 37 -5.53 -2.17 -15.55
N LYS A 38 -4.87 -3.21 -16.07
CA LYS A 38 -5.55 -4.33 -16.73
C LYS A 38 -5.80 -5.49 -15.79
N ARG A 39 -5.23 -5.42 -14.58
CA ARG A 39 -5.24 -6.52 -13.60
C ARG A 39 -5.79 -6.06 -12.27
N THR A 40 -6.30 -7.03 -11.53
CA THR A 40 -6.76 -6.86 -10.17
C THR A 40 -6.07 -7.83 -9.24
N ILE A 41 -6.02 -7.51 -7.96
CA ILE A 41 -5.36 -8.29 -6.93
C ILE A 41 -6.11 -8.13 -5.61
N PRO A 42 -6.41 -9.21 -4.87
CA PRO A 42 -6.95 -9.07 -3.53
C PRO A 42 -5.88 -8.49 -2.58
N VAL A 43 -6.28 -7.63 -1.66
CA VAL A 43 -5.38 -7.04 -0.66
C VAL A 43 -5.92 -7.36 0.73
N PRO A 44 -5.11 -7.96 1.62
CA PRO A 44 -3.70 -8.33 1.42
C PRO A 44 -3.52 -9.59 0.58
N SER A 45 -2.57 -9.58 -0.36
CA SER A 45 -2.06 -10.78 -1.03
C SER A 45 -0.69 -10.52 -1.65
N LEU A 46 -0.11 -11.59 -2.17
CA LEU A 46 1.15 -11.62 -2.90
C LEU A 46 0.91 -11.26 -4.38
N VAL A 47 1.92 -10.68 -5.06
CA VAL A 47 1.81 -10.25 -6.47
C VAL A 47 1.44 -11.38 -7.45
N ASP A 48 1.74 -12.62 -7.09
CA ASP A 48 1.37 -13.85 -7.81
C ASP A 48 -0.16 -14.09 -7.85
N CYS A 49 -0.93 -13.48 -6.95
CA CYS A 49 -2.38 -13.52 -6.91
C CYS A 49 -3.05 -12.51 -7.87
N ALA A 50 -2.27 -11.80 -8.70
CA ALA A 50 -2.81 -10.88 -9.69
C ALA A 50 -3.56 -11.62 -10.80
N ASP A 51 -4.69 -11.05 -11.22
CA ASP A 51 -5.54 -11.58 -12.28
C ASP A 51 -5.81 -10.51 -13.36
N PRO A 52 -5.51 -10.78 -14.65
CA PRO A 52 -4.76 -11.94 -15.14
C PRO A 52 -3.32 -11.95 -14.64
N GLN A 53 -2.76 -13.16 -14.50
CA GLN A 53 -1.35 -13.35 -14.12
C GLN A 53 -0.41 -12.70 -15.14
N TYR A 54 0.77 -12.31 -14.68
CA TYR A 54 1.83 -11.75 -15.51
C TYR A 54 3.20 -12.14 -14.98
N ASP A 55 4.21 -11.99 -15.83
CA ASP A 55 5.60 -12.14 -15.42
C ASP A 55 6.02 -10.93 -14.57
N TRP A 56 5.78 -11.04 -13.28
CA TRP A 56 6.14 -10.01 -12.31
C TRP A 56 7.64 -10.01 -11.98
N HIS A 57 8.38 -11.07 -12.31
CA HIS A 57 9.83 -11.13 -12.09
C HIS A 57 10.61 -10.20 -13.03
N SER A 58 10.06 -9.91 -14.22
CA SER A 58 10.68 -8.98 -15.18
C SER A 58 10.36 -7.51 -14.90
N ALA A 59 9.47 -7.22 -13.95
CA ALA A 59 9.11 -5.87 -13.58
C ALA A 59 9.89 -5.38 -12.35
N GLU A 60 10.45 -4.18 -12.43
CA GLU A 60 11.16 -3.55 -11.30
C GLU A 60 10.20 -2.86 -10.33
N TYR A 61 9.04 -2.42 -10.82
CA TYR A 61 8.03 -1.72 -10.03
C TYR A 61 6.63 -2.23 -10.35
N HIS A 62 5.85 -2.39 -9.28
CA HIS A 62 4.45 -2.74 -9.32
C HIS A 62 3.64 -1.56 -8.80
N TRP A 63 2.73 -1.08 -9.62
CA TRP A 63 1.81 -0.01 -9.26
C TRP A 63 0.49 -0.61 -8.84
N TYR A 64 0.01 -0.18 -7.69
CA TYR A 64 -1.27 -0.56 -7.14
C TYR A 64 -2.17 0.67 -7.04
N ARG A 65 -3.44 0.49 -7.38
CA ARG A 65 -4.44 1.54 -7.33
C ARG A 65 -5.69 1.04 -6.64
N THR A 66 -6.26 1.88 -5.79
CA THR A 66 -7.60 1.69 -5.25
C THR A 66 -8.32 3.02 -5.13
N SER A 67 -9.65 2.99 -5.12
CA SER A 67 -10.45 4.17 -4.80
C SER A 67 -11.35 3.91 -3.60
N PHE A 68 -11.57 4.96 -2.82
CA PHE A 68 -12.37 4.87 -1.60
C PHE A 68 -13.03 6.22 -1.31
N ARG A 69 -14.10 6.18 -0.52
CA ARG A 69 -14.82 7.38 -0.06
C ARG A 69 -14.76 7.44 1.46
N VAL A 70 -14.50 8.62 1.98
CA VAL A 70 -14.49 8.89 3.43
C VAL A 70 -15.53 9.95 3.73
N GLU A 71 -16.34 9.68 4.75
CA GLU A 71 -17.33 10.61 5.29
C GLU A 71 -16.76 11.22 6.57
N GLY A 72 -16.83 12.54 6.73
CA GLY A 72 -16.34 13.22 7.93
C GLY A 72 -14.82 13.33 7.96
N LYS A 73 -14.24 14.37 7.34
CA LYS A 73 -12.81 14.62 7.45
C LYS A 73 -12.48 15.13 8.84
N LYS A 74 -11.71 14.37 9.62
CA LYS A 74 -11.21 14.84 10.92
C LYS A 74 -9.79 15.36 10.85
N LYS A 75 -9.45 16.21 11.82
CA LYS A 75 -8.07 16.56 12.11
C LYS A 75 -7.37 15.28 12.59
N HIS A 76 -6.17 15.00 12.09
CA HIS A 76 -5.36 13.78 12.38
C HIS A 76 -5.79 12.48 11.69
N THR A 77 -5.97 12.56 10.37
CA THR A 77 -6.12 11.39 9.52
C THR A 77 -4.78 10.80 9.08
N PHE A 78 -4.58 9.51 9.33
CA PHE A 78 -3.39 8.76 8.91
C PHE A 78 -3.74 7.63 7.95
N LEU A 79 -2.90 7.43 6.94
CA LEU A 79 -2.86 6.23 6.14
C LEU A 79 -1.76 5.31 6.69
N LYS A 80 -2.12 4.09 7.07
CA LYS A 80 -1.19 3.09 7.58
C LYS A 80 -0.99 1.96 6.58
N PHE A 81 0.25 1.59 6.36
CA PHE A 81 0.61 0.33 5.72
C PHE A 81 1.18 -0.57 6.81
N ASP A 82 0.62 -1.77 6.99
CA ASP A 82 1.11 -2.68 8.03
C ASP A 82 2.41 -3.35 7.61
N GLN A 83 2.45 -3.83 6.36
CA GLN A 83 3.61 -4.49 5.80
C GLN A 83 3.69 -4.23 4.29
N SER A 84 4.90 -3.96 3.83
CA SER A 84 5.30 -4.10 2.44
C SER A 84 6.63 -4.84 2.36
N GLN A 85 6.78 -5.71 1.36
CA GLN A 85 7.99 -6.49 1.21
C GLN A 85 9.20 -5.64 0.80
N TYR A 86 8.98 -4.61 -0.02
CA TYR A 86 10.05 -3.81 -0.63
C TYR A 86 9.74 -2.31 -0.48
N GLY A 87 10.62 -1.47 -1.02
CA GLY A 87 10.47 -0.02 -0.98
C GLY A 87 9.14 0.43 -1.56
N THR A 88 8.46 1.34 -0.86
CA THR A 88 7.15 1.86 -1.21
C THR A 88 7.18 3.36 -1.44
N GLU A 89 6.35 3.82 -2.37
CA GLU A 89 6.01 5.22 -2.55
C GLU A 89 4.49 5.34 -2.66
N VAL A 90 3.92 6.39 -2.05
CA VAL A 90 2.48 6.52 -1.87
C VAL A 90 2.01 7.91 -2.31
N TRP A 91 0.96 7.93 -3.11
CA TRP A 91 0.27 9.13 -3.56
C TRP A 91 -1.23 9.03 -3.28
N LEU A 92 -1.82 10.13 -2.83
CA LEU A 92 -3.26 10.27 -2.64
C LEU A 92 -3.74 11.45 -3.50
N ASN A 93 -4.73 11.21 -4.36
CA ASN A 93 -5.30 12.21 -5.25
C ASN A 93 -4.26 12.97 -6.09
N GLY A 94 -3.20 12.27 -6.52
CA GLY A 94 -2.08 12.82 -7.29
C GLY A 94 -1.00 13.51 -6.45
N ARG A 95 -1.20 13.72 -5.15
CA ARG A 95 -0.19 14.30 -4.26
C ARG A 95 0.60 13.19 -3.57
N ARG A 96 1.93 13.26 -3.63
CA ARG A 96 2.81 12.34 -2.89
C ARG A 96 2.62 12.57 -1.38
N VAL A 97 2.27 11.51 -0.64
CA VAL A 97 2.03 11.57 0.82
C VAL A 97 3.17 10.94 1.62
N GLY A 98 3.98 10.08 1.00
CA GLY A 98 5.17 9.52 1.64
C GLY A 98 5.77 8.35 0.87
N GLY A 99 6.83 7.79 1.44
CA GLY A 99 7.49 6.59 0.94
C GLY A 99 8.47 6.07 1.98
N SER A 100 8.86 4.80 1.85
CA SER A 100 9.81 4.16 2.74
C SER A 100 10.58 3.06 2.02
N ILE A 101 11.87 2.95 2.31
CA ILE A 101 12.73 1.85 1.85
C ILE A 101 12.70 0.65 2.80
N SER A 102 12.05 0.79 3.96
CA SER A 102 12.04 -0.24 5.00
C SER A 102 11.12 -1.39 4.63
N CYS A 103 11.69 -2.59 4.60
CA CYS A 103 10.98 -3.84 4.36
C CYS A 103 10.31 -4.34 5.64
N TYR A 104 9.13 -4.97 5.50
CA TYR A 104 8.40 -5.63 6.59
C TYR A 104 8.06 -4.75 7.81
N THR A 105 8.16 -3.43 7.66
CA THR A 105 7.90 -2.46 8.73
C THR A 105 6.60 -1.71 8.45
N SER A 106 5.82 -1.42 9.50
CA SER A 106 4.63 -0.60 9.35
C SER A 106 4.97 0.88 9.16
N HIS A 107 4.25 1.56 8.28
CA HIS A 107 4.42 2.99 8.00
C HIS A 107 3.10 3.73 8.17
N GLU A 108 3.15 4.93 8.75
CA GLU A 108 1.99 5.82 8.90
C GLU A 108 2.29 7.18 8.23
N TYR A 109 1.36 7.66 7.40
CA TYR A 109 1.48 8.91 6.68
C TYR A 109 0.31 9.82 7.03
N ARG A 110 0.56 11.10 7.33
CA ARG A 110 -0.51 12.10 7.50
C ARG A 110 -1.07 12.45 6.12
N ILE A 111 -2.38 12.34 5.96
CA ILE A 111 -3.05 12.52 4.66
C ILE A 111 -4.14 13.60 4.66
N GLU A 112 -4.28 14.33 5.78
CA GLU A 112 -5.31 15.36 5.96
C GLU A 112 -5.37 16.34 4.79
N ASP A 113 -4.23 16.85 4.34
CA ASP A 113 -4.19 17.85 3.28
C ASP A 113 -4.46 17.30 1.87
N ALA A 114 -4.37 15.98 1.68
CA ALA A 114 -4.57 15.32 0.39
C ALA A 114 -5.94 14.64 0.29
N LEU A 115 -6.60 14.37 1.43
CA LEU A 115 -7.90 13.71 1.49
C LEU A 115 -9.05 14.66 1.11
N ARG A 116 -9.92 14.16 0.23
CA ARG A 116 -11.18 14.81 -0.17
C ARG A 116 -12.34 14.17 0.57
N GLU A 117 -13.15 14.98 1.22
CA GLU A 117 -14.29 14.51 2.01
C GLU A 117 -15.51 14.31 1.12
N ASN A 118 -16.29 13.25 1.35
CA ASN A 118 -17.52 12.98 0.58
C ASN A 118 -17.29 12.95 -0.94
N GLU A 119 -16.07 12.60 -1.34
CA GLU A 119 -15.63 12.47 -2.73
C GLU A 119 -14.88 11.15 -2.90
N GLU A 120 -14.74 10.73 -4.17
CA GLU A 120 -13.88 9.61 -4.49
C GLU A 120 -12.42 10.03 -4.35
N ASN A 121 -11.68 9.29 -3.52
CA ASN A 121 -10.26 9.43 -3.34
C ASN A 121 -9.55 8.31 -4.08
N VAL A 122 -8.48 8.64 -4.80
CA VAL A 122 -7.64 7.67 -5.50
C VAL A 122 -6.33 7.52 -4.77
N LEU A 123 -6.08 6.32 -4.25
CA LEU A 123 -4.80 5.93 -3.67
C LEU A 123 -3.98 5.20 -4.73
N LEU A 124 -2.73 5.61 -4.86
CA LEU A 124 -1.75 4.99 -5.74
C LEU A 124 -0.52 4.63 -4.91
N VAL A 125 -0.06 3.39 -5.04
CA VAL A 125 1.08 2.85 -4.30
C VAL A 125 2.03 2.20 -5.30
N ARG A 126 3.30 2.59 -5.28
CA ARG A 126 4.35 1.91 -6.04
C ARG A 126 5.17 1.07 -5.09
N VAL A 127 5.37 -0.19 -5.43
CA VAL A 127 6.23 -1.12 -4.70
C VAL A 127 7.36 -1.54 -5.63
N GLY A 128 8.60 -1.41 -5.19
CA GLY A 128 9.77 -1.87 -5.94
C GLY A 128 9.99 -3.38 -5.85
N ALA A 129 11.00 -3.87 -6.55
CA ALA A 129 11.54 -5.22 -6.43
C ALA A 129 12.82 -5.24 -5.59
N LYS A 130 13.32 -6.43 -5.24
CA LYS A 130 14.60 -6.60 -4.51
C LYS A 130 15.77 -5.86 -5.19
N SER A 131 15.80 -5.83 -6.52
CA SER A 131 16.84 -5.12 -7.31
C SER A 131 16.82 -3.61 -7.15
N THR A 132 15.68 -3.03 -6.73
CA THR A 132 15.50 -1.58 -6.59
C THR A 132 15.88 -1.06 -5.21
N LEU A 133 16.15 -1.96 -4.27
CA LEU A 133 16.55 -1.59 -2.92
C LEU A 133 18.01 -1.15 -2.89
N PRO A 134 18.33 -0.11 -2.10
CA PRO A 134 19.70 0.33 -1.99
C PRO A 134 20.53 -0.67 -1.13
N PRO A 135 21.86 -0.71 -1.28
CA PRO A 135 22.72 -1.68 -0.58
C PRO A 135 22.60 -1.67 0.95
N GLU A 136 22.21 -0.53 1.53
CA GLU A 136 21.99 -0.33 2.96
C GLU A 136 20.64 -0.83 3.47
N SER A 137 19.75 -1.29 2.59
CA SER A 137 18.47 -1.87 3.00
C SER A 137 18.70 -3.14 3.83
N ALA A 138 17.94 -3.30 4.91
CA ALA A 138 18.05 -4.44 5.82
C ALA A 138 17.55 -5.78 5.23
N VAL A 139 17.33 -5.86 3.92
CA VAL A 139 17.08 -7.13 3.25
C VAL A 139 18.39 -7.90 3.27
N GLY A 140 18.46 -8.89 4.17
CA GLY A 140 19.62 -9.74 4.32
C GLY A 140 20.16 -10.18 2.96
N LYS A 141 21.48 -10.12 2.79
CA LYS A 141 22.19 -10.84 1.73
C LYS A 141 22.24 -12.32 2.10
N ASP A 142 21.10 -12.96 2.34
CA ASP A 142 21.01 -14.40 2.49
C ASP A 142 21.02 -15.02 1.09
N GLN A 143 22.23 -15.21 0.55
CA GLN A 143 22.45 -16.12 -0.57
C GLN A 143 22.29 -17.57 -0.10
N GLU A 144 21.09 -17.97 0.32
CA GLU A 144 20.74 -19.38 0.50
C GLU A 144 19.76 -19.82 -0.58
N LYS A 145 20.36 -20.22 -1.71
CA LYS A 145 20.03 -21.43 -2.48
C LYS A 145 18.52 -21.74 -2.67
N LEU A 146 17.98 -21.31 -3.81
CA LEU A 146 17.12 -22.07 -4.76
C LEU A 146 15.87 -22.86 -4.29
N THR A 147 15.46 -22.86 -3.04
CA THR A 147 14.28 -23.62 -2.59
C THR A 147 13.58 -22.94 -1.42
N SER A 148 12.88 -21.84 -1.68
CA SER A 148 11.92 -21.26 -0.73
C SER A 148 10.99 -20.31 -1.49
N LEU A 149 9.86 -20.84 -1.97
CA LEU A 149 8.81 -20.16 -2.75
C LEU A 149 8.07 -19.02 -2.01
N TRP A 150 8.63 -18.49 -0.91
CA TRP A 150 7.94 -17.55 -0.02
C TRP A 150 8.58 -16.14 0.04
N CYS A 151 9.75 -15.94 -0.56
CA CYS A 151 10.53 -14.70 -0.38
C CYS A 151 10.46 -13.70 -1.54
N HIS A 152 9.62 -13.90 -2.55
CA HIS A 152 9.71 -13.10 -3.78
C HIS A 152 8.50 -12.18 -4.05
N SER A 153 7.36 -12.40 -3.41
CA SER A 153 6.10 -11.78 -3.86
C SER A 153 5.67 -10.61 -2.98
N GLY A 154 5.67 -9.39 -3.55
CA GLY A 154 5.36 -8.14 -2.86
C GLY A 154 3.97 -8.15 -2.20
N CYS A 155 3.94 -8.43 -0.90
CA CYS A 155 2.72 -8.32 -0.10
C CYS A 155 2.47 -6.86 0.25
N VAL A 156 1.24 -6.36 0.04
CA VAL A 156 0.81 -5.05 0.52
C VAL A 156 -0.37 -5.27 1.46
N SER A 157 -0.28 -4.77 2.69
CA SER A 157 -1.42 -4.67 3.62
C SER A 157 -1.59 -3.22 4.02
N SER A 158 -2.79 -2.65 3.85
CA SER A 158 -3.05 -1.25 4.17
C SER A 158 -4.33 -1.07 5.00
N ARG A 159 -4.24 -0.18 5.98
CA ARG A 159 -5.33 0.22 6.87
C ARG A 159 -5.35 1.73 6.98
N PHE A 160 -6.50 2.35 6.86
CA PHE A 160 -6.65 3.75 7.19
C PHE A 160 -6.93 3.87 8.69
N VAL A 161 -6.19 4.75 9.37
CA VAL A 161 -6.32 4.96 10.82
C VAL A 161 -6.60 6.43 11.06
N GLU A 162 -7.83 6.74 11.44
CA GLU A 162 -8.19 8.05 11.94
C GLU A 162 -7.89 8.12 13.45
N ARG A 163 -7.11 9.12 13.87
CA ARG A 163 -7.00 9.46 15.30
C ARG A 163 -7.84 10.69 15.55
N THR A 164 -8.76 10.60 16.48
CA THR A 164 -9.37 11.79 17.08
C THR A 164 -8.34 12.38 18.03
N SER A 165 -7.87 13.61 17.77
CA SER A 165 -7.22 14.41 18.80
C SER A 165 -8.29 15.30 19.45
N SER A 166 -8.19 15.40 20.76
CA SER A 166 -8.96 16.32 21.60
C SER A 166 -8.55 17.77 21.36
#